data_AF-R9PTU6-F1
#
_entry.id   AF-R9PTU6-F1
#
_cell.length_a   1.000
_cell.length_b   1.000
_cell.length_c   1.000
_cell.angle_alpha   90.00
_cell.angle_beta   90.00
_cell.angle_gamma   90.00
#
_symmetry.space_group_name_H-M   'P 1'
#
loop_
_entity.id
_entity.type
_entity.pdbx_description
1 polymer ?
#
loop_
_entity_poly.entity_id
_entity_poly.type
_entity_poly.pdbx_seq_one_letter_code
_entity_poly.pdbx_strand_id
1 'polypeptide(L)'
;MKILVLCSLLLCSLVQAKEVTLQSELTGLENWLSRYYDLSCADYRGEWNDTERPDCEDAYLDFMNSLGFARSRLSDQEASQLLDILWRSDEPVLSNELFKMTIASNLVNLPQDARPYVNNSELENLALDKVLSSPKQVRLRAIFLIGRLKDKKHLKLMKQIALENKEGEGSSAVFAMANVVNNKREYSKHLNDIKDKSVDGDFIAFLDRYMNKHKL
;
A
#
# COMPACT_ATOMS: atom_id res chain seq x y z
N MET A 1 -28.37 -6.61 45.20
CA MET A 1 -27.67 -7.07 43.99
C MET A 1 -27.92 -6.04 42.88
N LYS A 2 -27.04 -5.03 42.76
CA LYS A 2 -27.09 -3.95 41.76
C LYS A 2 -26.00 -4.20 40.73
N ILE A 3 -26.31 -4.95 39.68
CA ILE A 3 -25.43 -5.17 38.53
C ILE A 3 -26.36 -5.28 37.32
N LEU A 4 -26.82 -4.16 36.73
CA LEU A 4 -27.47 -4.16 35.41
C LEU A 4 -27.88 -2.76 34.90
N VAL A 5 -27.11 -1.68 35.15
CA VAL A 5 -27.36 -0.38 34.47
C VAL A 5 -26.04 0.38 34.22
N LEU A 6 -25.03 -0.29 33.67
CA LEU A 6 -23.75 0.35 33.30
C LEU A 6 -23.23 -0.04 31.91
N CYS A 7 -23.91 -0.94 31.18
CA CYS A 7 -23.51 -1.30 29.82
C CYS A 7 -24.06 -0.38 28.72
N SER A 8 -25.16 0.35 28.93
CA SER A 8 -25.84 1.10 27.86
C SER A 8 -25.23 2.49 27.56
N LEU A 9 -24.63 3.16 28.54
CA LEU A 9 -24.04 4.50 28.34
C LEU A 9 -22.64 4.45 27.72
N LEU A 10 -21.83 3.45 28.08
CA LEU A 10 -20.51 3.21 27.47
C LEU A 10 -20.63 2.73 26.02
N LEU A 11 -21.61 1.88 25.70
CA LEU A 11 -21.86 1.44 24.33
C LEU A 11 -22.38 2.58 23.44
N CYS A 12 -23.26 3.46 23.93
CA CYS A 12 -23.69 4.64 23.16
C CYS A 12 -22.55 5.64 22.91
N SER A 13 -21.70 5.92 23.90
CA SER A 13 -20.57 6.82 23.71
C SER A 13 -19.48 6.23 22.83
N LEU A 14 -19.25 4.92 22.88
CA LEU A 14 -18.34 4.21 21.97
C LEU A 14 -18.85 4.17 20.52
N VAL A 15 -20.17 4.04 20.31
CA VAL A 15 -20.77 4.10 18.97
C VAL A 15 -20.71 5.52 18.41
N GLN A 16 -21.04 6.55 19.21
CA GLN A 16 -20.91 7.95 18.78
C GLN A 16 -19.46 8.37 18.53
N ALA A 17 -18.50 7.95 19.37
CA ALA A 17 -17.09 8.28 19.18
C ALA A 17 -16.49 7.65 17.90
N LYS A 18 -16.96 6.46 17.53
CA LYS A 18 -16.59 5.77 16.28
C LYS A 18 -17.09 6.50 15.05
N GLU A 19 -18.38 6.85 15.02
CA GLU A 19 -18.97 7.64 13.93
C GLU A 19 -18.28 9.01 13.74
N VAL A 20 -17.90 9.67 14.84
CA VAL A 20 -17.15 10.93 14.80
C VAL A 20 -15.75 10.75 14.20
N THR A 21 -15.10 9.60 14.43
CA THR A 21 -13.74 9.34 13.92
C THR A 21 -13.77 9.13 12.41
N LEU A 22 -14.65 8.27 11.89
CA LEU A 22 -14.78 8.05 10.44
C LEU A 22 -15.16 9.34 9.69
N GLN A 23 -16.13 10.10 10.22
CA GLN A 23 -16.55 11.36 9.60
C GLN A 23 -15.42 12.40 9.56
N SER A 24 -14.58 12.44 10.59
CA SER A 24 -13.40 13.31 10.61
C SER A 24 -12.39 12.92 9.53
N GLU A 25 -12.14 11.62 9.33
CA GLU A 25 -11.20 11.16 8.29
C GLU A 25 -11.74 11.42 6.87
N LEU A 26 -13.06 11.26 6.65
CA LEU A 26 -13.71 11.62 5.38
C LEU A 26 -13.59 13.12 5.08
N THR A 27 -13.89 13.98 6.06
CA THR A 27 -13.71 15.44 5.93
C THR A 27 -12.25 15.78 5.60
N GLY A 28 -11.28 15.08 6.22
CA GLY A 28 -9.86 15.26 5.94
C GLY A 28 -9.49 14.92 4.48
N LEU A 29 -10.07 13.85 3.93
CA LEU A 29 -9.86 13.44 2.54
C LEU A 29 -10.52 14.37 1.53
N GLU A 30 -11.72 14.87 1.82
CA GLU A 30 -12.40 15.89 0.99
C GLU A 30 -11.56 17.17 0.91
N ASN A 31 -11.05 17.66 2.05
CA ASN A 31 -10.16 18.81 2.09
C ASN A 31 -8.85 18.56 1.33
N TRP A 32 -8.31 17.34 1.41
CA TRP A 32 -7.14 16.96 0.62
C TRP A 32 -7.46 16.99 -0.89
N LEU A 33 -8.59 16.42 -1.31
CA LEU A 33 -8.99 16.35 -2.71
C LEU A 33 -9.17 17.75 -3.31
N SER A 34 -9.81 18.66 -2.57
CA SER A 34 -9.94 20.07 -2.98
C SER A 34 -8.57 20.70 -3.25
N ARG A 35 -7.61 20.55 -2.33
CA ARG A 35 -6.25 21.09 -2.51
C ARG A 35 -5.52 20.45 -3.69
N TYR A 36 -5.73 19.15 -3.93
CA TYR A 36 -5.12 18.45 -5.06
C TYR A 36 -5.59 19.01 -6.40
N TYR A 37 -6.87 19.36 -6.52
CA TYR A 37 -7.41 20.04 -7.70
C TYR A 37 -6.87 21.46 -7.86
N ASP A 38 -6.70 22.22 -6.77
CA ASP A 38 -6.12 23.57 -6.82
C ASP A 38 -4.67 23.57 -7.36
N LEU A 39 -3.91 22.52 -7.07
CA LEU A 39 -2.55 22.31 -7.60
C LEU A 39 -2.53 21.81 -9.06
N SER A 40 -3.71 21.69 -9.70
CA SER A 40 -3.89 21.18 -11.05
C SER A 40 -3.34 19.77 -11.28
N CYS A 41 -3.21 18.94 -10.23
CA CYS A 41 -2.49 17.66 -10.27
C CYS A 41 -3.30 16.48 -10.85
N ALA A 42 -4.50 16.71 -11.37
CA ALA A 42 -5.43 15.66 -11.76
C ALA A 42 -4.88 14.64 -12.78
N ASP A 43 -3.92 15.05 -13.61
CA ASP A 43 -3.28 14.24 -14.64
C ASP A 43 -1.95 13.60 -14.20
N TYR A 44 -1.49 13.83 -12.96
CA TYR A 44 -0.23 13.31 -12.46
C TYR A 44 -0.25 11.78 -12.37
N ARG A 45 0.75 11.12 -12.98
CA ARG A 45 0.81 9.64 -13.12
C ARG A 45 1.94 8.99 -12.30
N GLY A 46 2.57 9.73 -11.39
CA GLY A 46 3.68 9.20 -10.58
C GLY A 46 4.99 9.10 -11.35
N GLU A 47 5.19 9.96 -12.35
CA GLU A 47 6.52 10.19 -12.93
C GLU A 47 7.27 11.18 -12.03
N TRP A 48 8.32 10.70 -11.38
CA TRP A 48 9.26 11.54 -10.63
C TRP A 48 10.42 11.84 -11.59
N ASN A 49 10.20 12.78 -12.49
CA ASN A 49 11.24 13.29 -13.37
C ASN A 49 11.53 14.76 -13.01
N ASP A 50 12.71 15.24 -13.40
CA ASP A 50 13.21 16.58 -13.06
C ASP A 50 12.37 17.73 -13.64
N THR A 51 11.35 17.42 -14.46
CA THR A 51 10.34 18.33 -14.97
C THR A 51 9.15 18.48 -14.00
N GLU A 52 9.44 19.14 -12.87
CA GLU A 52 8.63 20.21 -12.25
C GLU A 52 7.17 19.94 -11.82
N ARG A 53 6.88 18.86 -11.06
CA ARG A 53 5.63 18.83 -10.24
C ARG A 53 5.83 18.36 -8.80
N PRO A 54 6.79 18.93 -8.03
CA PRO A 54 7.02 18.55 -6.64
C PRO A 54 5.75 18.70 -5.79
N ASP A 55 4.94 19.72 -6.04
CA ASP A 55 3.67 19.92 -5.32
C ASP A 55 2.68 18.75 -5.52
N CYS A 56 2.67 18.09 -6.69
CA CYS A 56 1.83 16.93 -6.94
C CYS A 56 2.37 15.66 -6.30
N GLU A 57 3.70 15.53 -6.25
CA GLU A 57 4.35 14.46 -5.50
C GLU A 57 4.05 14.60 -4.00
N ASP A 58 4.28 15.78 -3.43
CA ASP A 58 4.00 16.09 -2.03
C ASP A 58 2.53 15.87 -1.71
N ALA A 59 1.62 16.34 -2.57
CA ALA A 59 0.19 16.11 -2.37
C ALA A 59 -0.19 14.62 -2.46
N TYR A 60 0.46 13.84 -3.33
CA TYR A 60 0.27 12.37 -3.34
C TYR A 60 0.85 11.69 -2.09
N LEU A 61 2.02 12.12 -1.61
CA LEU A 61 2.61 11.61 -0.37
C LEU A 61 1.71 11.95 0.83
N ASP A 62 1.12 13.14 0.86
CA ASP A 62 0.12 13.55 1.84
C ASP A 62 -1.11 12.65 1.79
N PHE A 63 -1.63 12.32 0.61
CA PHE A 63 -2.74 11.36 0.48
C PHE A 63 -2.38 10.01 1.09
N MET A 64 -1.21 9.47 0.73
CA MET A 64 -0.78 8.18 1.25
C MET A 64 -0.63 8.19 2.76
N ASN A 65 -0.02 9.25 3.30
CA ASN A 65 0.20 9.41 4.73
C ASN A 65 -1.13 9.54 5.47
N SER A 66 -2.04 10.39 4.98
CA SER A 66 -3.38 10.54 5.53
C SER A 66 -4.15 9.23 5.51
N LEU A 67 -4.13 8.49 4.39
CA LEU A 67 -4.82 7.20 4.30
C LEU A 67 -4.20 6.17 5.26
N GLY A 68 -2.87 6.15 5.39
CA GLY A 68 -2.17 5.30 6.36
C GLY A 68 -2.49 5.65 7.82
N PHE A 69 -2.53 6.94 8.15
CA PHE A 69 -2.88 7.42 9.49
C PHE A 69 -4.33 7.12 9.83
N ALA A 70 -5.27 7.43 8.93
CA ALA A 70 -6.67 7.08 9.07
C ALA A 70 -6.80 5.57 9.33
N ARG A 71 -6.14 4.75 8.51
CA ARG A 71 -6.18 3.28 8.69
C ARG A 71 -5.67 2.82 10.05
N SER A 72 -4.66 3.48 10.62
CA SER A 72 -4.11 3.13 11.93
C SER A 72 -5.02 3.48 13.11
N ARG A 73 -5.96 4.40 12.93
CA ARG A 73 -6.88 4.89 13.97
C ARG A 73 -8.25 4.25 13.89
N LEU A 74 -8.67 3.86 12.68
CA LEU A 74 -9.96 3.25 12.41
C LEU A 74 -9.93 1.75 12.74
N SER A 75 -11.04 1.24 13.26
CA SER A 75 -11.30 -0.20 13.31
C SER A 75 -11.37 -0.79 11.89
N ASP A 76 -11.25 -2.11 11.76
CA ASP A 76 -11.32 -2.78 10.45
C ASP A 76 -12.64 -2.49 9.73
N GLN A 77 -13.75 -2.33 10.47
CA GLN A 77 -15.05 -1.99 9.91
C GLN A 77 -15.11 -0.55 9.39
N GLU A 78 -14.60 0.42 10.15
CA GLU A 78 -14.58 1.82 9.71
C GLU A 78 -13.58 2.02 8.56
N ALA A 79 -12.42 1.37 8.63
CA ALA A 79 -11.45 1.35 7.55
C ALA A 79 -12.02 0.71 6.27
N SER A 80 -12.81 -0.36 6.42
CA SER A 80 -13.52 -0.98 5.31
C SER A 80 -14.48 0.00 4.63
N GLN A 81 -15.29 0.71 5.42
CA GLN A 81 -16.23 1.71 4.91
C GLN A 81 -15.50 2.84 4.18
N LEU A 82 -14.44 3.37 4.79
CA LEU A 82 -13.60 4.39 4.18
C LEU A 82 -13.02 3.92 2.83
N LEU A 83 -12.41 2.74 2.82
CA LEU A 83 -11.78 2.20 1.62
C LEU A 83 -12.80 1.80 0.55
N ASP A 84 -14.02 1.43 0.91
CA ASP A 84 -15.11 1.16 -0.05
C ASP A 84 -15.52 2.44 -0.78
N ILE A 85 -15.70 3.53 -0.02
CA ILE A 85 -16.00 4.86 -0.56
C ILE A 85 -14.91 5.28 -1.55
N LEU A 86 -13.64 5.20 -1.15
CA LEU A 86 -12.51 5.55 -2.01
C LEU A 86 -12.39 4.62 -3.23
N TRP A 87 -12.64 3.33 -3.03
CA TRP A 87 -12.54 2.32 -4.09
C TRP A 87 -13.63 2.49 -5.15
N ARG A 88 -14.85 2.87 -4.77
CA ARG A 88 -15.99 3.04 -5.69
C ARG A 88 -16.20 4.46 -6.16
N SER A 89 -15.37 5.40 -5.72
CA SER A 89 -15.50 6.80 -6.08
C SER A 89 -15.36 7.03 -7.60
N ASP A 90 -16.26 7.84 -8.15
CA ASP A 90 -16.20 8.32 -9.53
C ASP A 90 -15.28 9.54 -9.68
N GLU A 91 -14.62 9.98 -8.60
CA GLU A 91 -13.66 11.09 -8.65
C GLU A 91 -12.49 10.73 -9.57
N PRO A 92 -12.22 11.52 -10.63
CA PRO A 92 -11.18 11.21 -11.61
C PRO A 92 -9.80 10.96 -11.01
N VAL A 93 -9.45 11.70 -9.94
CA VAL A 93 -8.17 11.54 -9.22
C VAL A 93 -8.06 10.17 -8.56
N LEU A 94 -9.13 9.67 -7.94
CA LEU A 94 -9.13 8.36 -7.27
C LEU A 94 -9.18 7.19 -8.26
N SER A 95 -9.62 7.47 -9.51
CA SER A 95 -9.58 6.53 -10.63
C SER A 95 -8.20 6.44 -11.30
N ASN A 96 -7.29 7.38 -11.03
CA ASN A 96 -5.91 7.32 -11.50
C ASN A 96 -5.17 6.10 -10.92
N GLU A 97 -4.34 5.45 -11.74
CA GLU A 97 -3.64 4.21 -11.36
C GLU A 97 -2.83 4.35 -10.07
N LEU A 98 -2.17 5.49 -9.85
CA LEU A 98 -1.33 5.72 -8.69
C LEU A 98 -2.14 5.69 -7.38
N PHE A 99 -3.28 6.37 -7.36
CA PHE A 99 -4.20 6.42 -6.23
C PHE A 99 -4.91 5.09 -6.05
N LYS A 100 -5.38 4.49 -7.14
CA LYS A 100 -6.04 3.18 -7.12
C LYS A 100 -5.14 2.09 -6.54
N MET A 101 -3.86 2.08 -6.91
CA MET A 101 -2.87 1.16 -6.36
C MET A 101 -2.57 1.39 -4.88
N THR A 102 -2.62 2.65 -4.43
CA THR A 102 -2.47 3.01 -3.02
C THR A 102 -3.68 2.54 -2.19
N ILE A 103 -4.90 2.72 -2.70
CA ILE A 103 -6.13 2.22 -2.08
C ILE A 103 -6.09 0.69 -2.02
N ALA A 104 -5.76 0.04 -3.14
CA ALA A 104 -5.60 -1.42 -3.22
C ALA A 104 -4.58 -1.97 -2.21
N SER A 105 -3.45 -1.27 -2.03
CA SER A 105 -2.42 -1.61 -1.05
C SER A 105 -2.91 -1.51 0.39
N ASN A 106 -3.91 -0.67 0.68
CA ASN A 106 -4.55 -0.60 2.00
C ASN A 106 -5.66 -1.65 2.17
N LEU A 107 -6.43 -1.90 1.10
CA LEU A 107 -7.46 -2.94 1.08
C LEU A 107 -6.88 -4.32 1.42
N VAL A 108 -5.75 -4.71 0.83
CA VAL A 108 -5.14 -6.02 1.08
C VAL A 108 -4.74 -6.24 2.55
N ASN A 109 -4.57 -5.18 3.34
CA ASN A 109 -4.30 -5.29 4.78
C ASN A 109 -5.54 -5.59 5.60
N LEU A 110 -6.74 -5.44 5.03
CA LEU A 110 -7.98 -5.86 5.66
C LEU A 110 -8.19 -7.36 5.46
N PRO A 111 -8.72 -8.07 6.48
CA PRO A 111 -9.17 -9.44 6.30
C PRO A 111 -10.30 -9.48 5.27
N GLN A 112 -10.44 -10.59 4.55
CA GLN A 112 -11.31 -10.68 3.37
C GLN A 112 -12.80 -10.44 3.71
N ASP A 113 -13.24 -10.83 4.90
CA ASP A 113 -14.57 -10.59 5.45
C ASP A 113 -14.86 -9.11 5.69
N ALA A 114 -13.83 -8.32 6.01
CA ALA A 114 -13.91 -6.87 6.13
C ALA A 114 -13.89 -6.16 4.77
N ARG A 115 -13.74 -6.82 3.62
CA ARG A 115 -13.81 -6.17 2.30
C ARG A 115 -14.59 -7.02 1.29
N PRO A 116 -15.90 -7.22 1.51
CA PRO A 116 -16.71 -8.14 0.71
C PRO A 116 -16.89 -7.70 -0.76
N TYR A 117 -16.57 -6.44 -1.07
CA TYR A 117 -16.71 -5.83 -2.39
C TYR A 117 -15.47 -5.98 -3.29
N VAL A 118 -14.36 -6.49 -2.76
CA VAL A 118 -13.13 -6.70 -3.53
C VAL A 118 -12.35 -7.90 -2.99
N ASN A 119 -12.11 -8.85 -3.87
CA ASN A 119 -11.40 -10.08 -3.52
C ASN A 119 -9.90 -10.03 -3.87
N ASN A 120 -9.14 -10.97 -3.33
CA ASN A 120 -7.71 -11.06 -3.60
C ASN A 120 -7.36 -11.24 -5.09
N SER A 121 -8.18 -11.94 -5.85
CA SER A 121 -7.93 -12.15 -7.29
C SER A 121 -8.06 -10.85 -8.07
N GLU A 122 -9.01 -9.97 -7.72
CA GLU A 122 -9.16 -8.66 -8.35
C GLU A 122 -7.95 -7.76 -8.04
N LEU A 123 -7.52 -7.72 -6.77
CA LEU A 123 -6.33 -6.96 -6.36
C LEU A 123 -5.05 -7.51 -7.00
N GLU A 124 -4.95 -8.83 -7.13
CA GLU A 124 -3.82 -9.51 -7.78
C GLU A 124 -3.76 -9.15 -9.26
N ASN A 125 -4.87 -9.29 -9.99
CA ASN A 125 -4.93 -8.97 -11.42
C ASN A 125 -4.58 -7.51 -11.68
N LEU A 126 -5.10 -6.59 -10.85
CA LEU A 126 -4.73 -5.18 -10.92
C LEU A 126 -3.23 -4.98 -10.73
N ALA A 127 -2.62 -5.62 -9.73
CA ALA A 127 -1.19 -5.47 -9.48
C ALA A 127 -0.33 -6.04 -10.62
N LEU A 128 -0.68 -7.23 -11.12
CA LEU A 128 0.06 -7.90 -12.19
C LEU A 128 0.02 -7.12 -13.50
N ASP A 129 -1.10 -6.47 -13.82
CA ASP A 129 -1.22 -5.62 -15.01
C ASP A 129 -0.23 -4.45 -14.97
N LYS A 130 -0.01 -3.88 -13.77
CA LYS A 130 0.79 -2.66 -13.59
C LYS A 130 2.27 -2.92 -13.35
N VAL A 131 2.64 -4.06 -12.78
CA VAL A 131 4.00 -4.31 -12.26
C VAL A 131 5.10 -4.24 -13.32
N LEU A 132 4.80 -4.41 -14.62
CA LEU A 132 5.80 -4.41 -15.70
C LEU A 132 5.69 -3.21 -16.67
N SER A 133 4.54 -2.53 -16.70
CA SER A 133 4.17 -1.64 -17.81
C SER A 133 3.88 -0.19 -17.39
N SER A 134 3.63 0.05 -16.10
CA SER A 134 3.26 1.38 -15.60
C SER A 134 4.47 2.25 -15.25
N PRO A 135 4.28 3.56 -14.97
CA PRO A 135 5.32 4.41 -14.39
C PRO A 135 5.88 3.86 -13.07
N LYS A 136 7.13 4.20 -12.76
CA LYS A 136 7.89 3.67 -11.61
C LYS A 136 7.08 3.62 -10.31
N GLN A 137 6.42 4.71 -9.92
CA GLN A 137 5.70 4.76 -8.65
C GLN A 137 4.50 3.79 -8.61
N VAL A 138 3.82 3.63 -9.74
CA VAL A 138 2.73 2.65 -9.88
C VAL A 138 3.29 1.23 -9.78
N ARG A 139 4.42 0.94 -10.45
CA ARG A 139 5.10 -0.37 -10.35
C ARG A 139 5.54 -0.69 -8.92
N LEU A 140 6.12 0.28 -8.21
CA LEU A 140 6.50 0.13 -6.80
C LEU A 140 5.29 -0.25 -5.93
N ARG A 141 4.16 0.42 -6.11
CA ARG A 141 2.91 0.07 -5.40
C ARG A 141 2.40 -1.31 -5.77
N ALA A 142 2.51 -1.71 -7.05
CA ALA A 142 2.14 -3.04 -7.51
C ALA A 142 3.00 -4.14 -6.88
N ILE A 143 4.32 -3.94 -6.80
CA ILE A 143 5.25 -4.85 -6.14
C ILE A 143 4.85 -5.03 -4.66
N PHE A 144 4.57 -3.94 -3.96
CA PHE A 144 4.13 -4.01 -2.55
C PHE A 144 2.79 -4.73 -2.39
N LEU A 145 1.82 -4.47 -3.28
CA LEU A 145 0.53 -5.14 -3.27
C LEU A 145 0.67 -6.66 -3.46
N ILE A 146 1.46 -7.09 -4.44
CA ILE A 146 1.78 -8.51 -4.67
C ILE A 146 2.40 -9.14 -3.40
N GLY A 147 3.36 -8.47 -2.78
CA GLY A 147 3.97 -8.95 -1.53
C GLY A 147 2.95 -9.10 -0.40
N ARG A 148 2.02 -8.14 -0.27
CA ARG A 148 0.97 -8.14 0.77
C ARG A 148 -0.13 -9.18 0.56
N LEU A 149 -0.33 -9.66 -0.67
CA LEU A 149 -1.21 -10.80 -0.94
C LEU A 149 -0.65 -12.12 -0.39
N LYS A 150 0.66 -12.18 -0.06
CA LYS A 150 1.35 -13.31 0.58
C LYS A 150 1.26 -14.63 -0.20
N ASP A 151 1.01 -14.56 -1.51
CA ASP A 151 0.92 -15.74 -2.36
C ASP A 151 2.31 -16.14 -2.91
N LYS A 152 2.76 -17.34 -2.55
CA LYS A 152 4.06 -17.90 -2.98
C LYS A 152 4.19 -18.04 -4.49
N LYS A 153 3.10 -18.11 -5.26
CA LYS A 153 3.18 -18.23 -6.72
C LYS A 153 3.89 -17.05 -7.39
N HIS A 154 3.89 -15.87 -6.75
CA HIS A 154 4.56 -14.67 -7.28
C HIS A 154 6.04 -14.55 -6.89
N LEU A 155 6.58 -15.50 -6.13
CA LEU A 155 7.98 -15.44 -5.69
C LEU A 155 8.96 -15.36 -6.86
N LYS A 156 8.69 -16.09 -7.95
CA LYS A 156 9.52 -16.04 -9.16
C LYS A 156 9.54 -14.64 -9.79
N LEU A 157 8.38 -14.00 -9.88
CA LEU A 157 8.23 -12.64 -10.41
C LEU A 157 9.02 -11.64 -9.53
N MET A 158 8.84 -11.68 -8.21
CA MET A 158 9.58 -10.77 -7.32
C MET A 158 11.10 -10.98 -7.39
N LYS A 159 11.57 -12.23 -7.50
CA LYS A 159 13.00 -12.50 -7.73
C LYS A 159 13.51 -11.90 -9.04
N GLN A 160 12.72 -11.99 -10.11
CA GLN A 160 13.08 -11.41 -11.40
C GLN A 160 13.21 -9.88 -11.29
N ILE A 161 12.22 -9.21 -10.68
CA ILE A 161 12.27 -7.75 -10.45
C ILE A 161 13.48 -7.36 -9.59
N ALA A 162 13.78 -8.14 -8.54
CA ALA A 162 14.96 -7.91 -7.71
C ALA A 162 16.27 -8.02 -8.50
N LEU A 163 16.38 -9.01 -9.38
CA LEU A 163 17.56 -9.23 -10.23
C LEU A 163 17.74 -8.14 -11.29
N GLU A 164 16.64 -7.71 -11.92
CA GLU A 164 16.68 -6.66 -12.92
C GLU A 164 17.01 -5.30 -12.30
N ASN A 165 16.59 -5.07 -11.05
CA ASN A 165 16.75 -3.83 -10.28
C ASN A 165 16.49 -2.55 -11.12
N LYS A 166 15.56 -2.63 -12.07
CA LYS A 166 15.26 -1.53 -12.98
C LYS A 166 14.85 -0.31 -12.16
N GLU A 167 15.53 0.82 -12.38
CA GLU A 167 15.24 2.09 -11.70
C GLU A 167 15.25 2.00 -10.14
N GLY A 168 15.96 1.02 -9.56
CA GLY A 168 16.09 0.83 -8.11
C GLY A 168 14.94 0.03 -7.45
N GLU A 169 14.08 -0.62 -8.25
CA GLU A 169 12.91 -1.37 -7.77
C GLU A 169 13.26 -2.63 -6.98
N GLY A 170 14.49 -3.14 -7.09
CA GLY A 170 14.88 -4.42 -6.50
C GLY A 170 14.79 -4.43 -4.98
N SER A 171 15.01 -3.29 -4.33
CA SER A 171 14.81 -3.14 -2.88
C SER A 171 13.34 -3.36 -2.47
N SER A 172 12.40 -2.88 -3.27
CA SER A 172 10.96 -3.08 -3.03
C SER A 172 10.55 -4.52 -3.26
N ALA A 173 11.12 -5.18 -4.26
CA ALA A 173 10.90 -6.61 -4.50
C ALA A 173 11.44 -7.47 -3.35
N VAL A 174 12.62 -7.14 -2.80
CA VAL A 174 13.17 -7.78 -1.59
C VAL A 174 12.19 -7.64 -0.42
N PHE A 175 11.69 -6.44 -0.14
CA PHE A 175 10.71 -6.23 0.93
C PHE A 175 9.39 -6.99 0.68
N ALA A 176 8.93 -7.05 -0.56
CA ALA A 176 7.75 -7.82 -0.93
C ALA A 176 7.96 -9.32 -0.69
N MET A 177 9.12 -9.87 -1.05
CA MET A 177 9.48 -11.27 -0.82
C MET A 177 9.47 -11.64 0.66
N ALA A 178 9.87 -10.74 1.55
CA ALA A 178 9.83 -10.97 3.00
C ALA A 178 8.42 -11.29 3.53
N ASN A 179 7.37 -10.78 2.87
CA ASN A 179 5.97 -11.07 3.23
C ASN A 179 5.48 -12.42 2.70
N VAL A 180 6.14 -12.96 1.67
CA VAL A 180 5.76 -14.21 1.00
C VAL A 180 6.55 -15.40 1.55
N VAL A 181 7.82 -15.17 1.94
CA VAL A 181 8.72 -16.20 2.44
C VAL A 181 8.79 -16.15 3.96
N ASN A 182 7.87 -16.88 4.61
CA ASN A 182 7.78 -16.93 6.07
C ASN A 182 8.94 -17.68 6.76
N ASN A 183 9.78 -18.40 6.00
CA ASN A 183 10.93 -19.12 6.53
C ASN A 183 12.21 -18.30 6.33
N LYS A 184 12.86 -17.95 7.44
CA LYS A 184 14.08 -17.14 7.43
C LYS A 184 15.23 -17.73 6.59
N ARG A 185 15.43 -19.05 6.66
CA ARG A 185 16.49 -19.76 5.91
C ARG A 185 16.18 -19.81 4.41
N GLU A 186 14.93 -20.07 4.05
CA GLU A 186 14.44 -20.01 2.66
C GLU A 186 14.64 -18.60 2.09
N TYR A 187 14.27 -17.57 2.87
CA TYR A 187 14.42 -16.18 2.45
C TYR A 187 15.88 -15.79 2.25
N SER A 188 16.75 -16.13 3.21
CA SER A 188 18.22 -15.95 3.10
C SER A 188 18.79 -16.63 1.86
N LYS A 189 18.37 -17.85 1.54
CA LYS A 189 18.78 -18.54 0.31
C LYS A 189 18.37 -17.76 -0.94
N HIS A 190 17.16 -17.20 -0.97
CA HIS A 190 16.73 -16.38 -2.10
C HIS A 190 17.51 -15.08 -2.24
N LEU A 191 17.83 -14.42 -1.12
CA LEU A 191 18.62 -13.17 -1.15
C LEU A 191 20.06 -13.42 -1.61
N ASN A 192 20.70 -14.51 -1.15
CA ASN A 192 22.02 -14.90 -1.65
C ASN A 192 21.98 -15.23 -3.15
N ASP A 193 20.98 -15.97 -3.63
CA ASP A 193 20.81 -16.26 -5.06
C ASP A 193 20.63 -14.98 -5.90
N ILE A 194 19.94 -13.96 -5.36
CA ILE A 194 19.82 -12.64 -6.02
C ILE A 194 21.17 -11.91 -6.01
N LYS A 195 21.84 -11.88 -4.85
CA LYS A 195 23.14 -11.23 -4.68
C LYS A 195 24.18 -11.79 -5.65
N ASP A 196 24.29 -13.12 -5.73
CA ASP A 196 25.28 -13.83 -6.55
C ASP A 196 25.08 -13.59 -8.07
N LYS A 197 23.86 -13.23 -8.48
CA LYS A 197 23.48 -13.00 -9.89
C LYS A 197 23.34 -11.52 -10.24
N SER A 198 23.34 -10.64 -9.24
CA SER A 198 23.28 -9.20 -9.47
C SER A 198 24.62 -8.69 -10.01
N VAL A 199 24.55 -7.70 -10.90
CA VAL A 199 25.73 -6.95 -11.38
C VAL A 199 25.75 -5.51 -10.88
N ASP A 200 24.68 -5.08 -10.21
CA ASP A 200 24.56 -3.75 -9.61
C ASP A 200 25.23 -3.73 -8.23
N GLY A 201 26.37 -3.05 -8.13
CA GLY A 201 27.18 -2.96 -6.92
C GLY A 201 26.47 -2.26 -5.75
N ASP A 202 25.68 -1.23 -6.02
CA ASP A 202 24.93 -0.51 -4.97
C ASP A 202 23.81 -1.38 -4.41
N PHE A 203 23.14 -2.13 -5.28
CA PHE A 203 22.12 -3.09 -4.88
C PHE A 203 22.72 -4.28 -4.10
N ILE A 204 23.87 -4.80 -4.51
CA ILE A 204 24.61 -5.82 -3.75
C ILE A 204 24.96 -5.30 -2.35
N ALA A 205 25.48 -4.08 -2.24
CA ALA A 205 25.80 -3.46 -0.96
C ALA A 205 24.54 -3.25 -0.10
N PHE A 206 23.40 -2.92 -0.71
CA PHE A 206 22.10 -2.90 -0.03
C PHE A 206 21.73 -4.27 0.53
N LEU A 207 21.82 -5.33 -0.27
CA LEU A 207 21.51 -6.70 0.17
C LEU A 207 22.39 -7.12 1.34
N ASP A 208 23.69 -6.82 1.31
CA ASP A 208 24.60 -7.11 2.41
C ASP A 208 24.22 -6.39 3.70
N ARG A 209 23.94 -5.08 3.63
CA ARG A 209 23.48 -4.33 4.80
C ARG A 209 22.15 -4.87 5.32
N TYR A 210 21.22 -5.19 4.43
CA TYR A 210 19.90 -5.71 4.78
C TYR A 210 19.99 -7.08 5.46
N MET A 211 20.71 -8.03 4.87
CA MET A 211 20.90 -9.37 5.43
C MET A 211 21.59 -9.31 6.80
N ASN A 212 22.65 -8.52 6.93
CA ASN A 212 23.34 -8.33 8.21
C ASN A 212 22.41 -7.74 9.29
N LYS A 213 21.66 -6.68 8.96
CA LYS A 213 20.71 -6.03 9.88
C LYS A 213 19.62 -6.99 10.37
N HIS A 214 19.12 -7.86 9.49
CA HIS A 214 18.05 -8.80 9.79
C HIS A 214 18.55 -10.21 10.22
N LYS A 215 19.88 -10.37 10.35
CA LYS A 215 20.57 -11.62 10.69
C LYS A 215 20.19 -12.79 9.75
N LEU A 216 20.01 -12.50 8.46
CA LEU A 216 19.63 -13.47 7.41
C LEU A 216 20.85 -14.23 6.90
#